data_AF-A0A484NQL4-F1
#
_entry.id   AF-A0A484NQL4-F1
#
_cell.length_a   1.000
_cell.length_b   1.000
_cell.length_c   1.000
_cell.angle_alpha   90.00
_cell.angle_beta   90.00
_cell.angle_gamma   90.00
#
_symmetry.space_group_name_H-M   'P 1'
#
loop_
_entity.id
_entity.type
_entity.pdbx_description
1 polymer ?
#
loop_
_entity_poly.entity_id
_entity_poly.type
_entity_poly.pdbx_seq_one_letter_code
_entity_poly.pdbx_strand_id
1 'polypeptide(L)'
;MESLVARTGRNLQRYNDGRRQVVGCVPYRYKEGIAETSLVVNNNNYNNNAEDAIEILVITPQRKGKGMLFPKGGWETDEAIEDAALRETMEEAGVLGQVQGKLGTWNFDNNNNKKKKATSYEGHMFALLVKEQLDSWPEMQFRQRHWISVGEARNACKQWWMKEALESLVNRLSKEIKKAIYSSHFATRCGAQILPPPAMGSAEEA
;
A
#
# COMPACT_ATOMS: atom_id res chain seq x y z
N MET A 1 21.23 -8.03 -18.10
CA MET A 1 20.43 -7.78 -16.88
C MET A 1 20.80 -6.39 -16.42
N GLU A 2 19.96 -5.40 -16.71
CA GLU A 2 20.23 -4.01 -16.31
C GLU A 2 20.20 -3.92 -14.79
N SER A 3 21.26 -3.39 -14.18
CA SER A 3 21.33 -3.20 -12.74
C SER A 3 20.36 -2.08 -12.35
N LEU A 4 19.37 -2.37 -11.49
CA LEU A 4 18.56 -1.33 -10.88
C LEU A 4 19.44 -0.50 -9.94
N VAL A 5 19.60 0.78 -10.23
CA VAL A 5 20.42 1.71 -9.44
C VAL A 5 19.49 2.66 -8.68
N ALA A 6 19.77 2.87 -7.39
CA ALA A 6 19.06 3.87 -6.61
C ALA A 6 19.26 5.26 -7.20
N ARG A 7 18.25 6.14 -7.07
CA ARG A 7 18.37 7.54 -7.48
C ARG A 7 19.57 8.19 -6.80
N THR A 8 20.43 8.79 -7.61
CA THR A 8 21.58 9.59 -7.16
C THR A 8 21.26 11.08 -7.29
N GLY A 9 21.96 11.93 -6.52
CA GLY A 9 21.76 13.39 -6.57
C GLY A 9 20.50 13.86 -5.85
N ARG A 10 20.54 13.91 -4.51
CA ARG A 10 19.42 14.32 -3.65
C ARG A 10 19.34 15.83 -3.39
N ASN A 11 19.56 16.65 -4.42
CA ASN A 11 19.79 18.09 -4.27
C ASN A 11 18.49 18.92 -4.30
N LEU A 12 17.39 18.36 -4.78
CA LEU A 12 16.12 19.07 -5.00
C LEU A 12 15.06 18.74 -3.94
N GLN A 13 15.50 18.62 -2.68
CA GLN A 13 14.61 18.28 -1.56
C GLN A 13 13.52 19.32 -1.34
N ARG A 14 12.28 18.87 -1.15
CA ARG A 14 11.15 19.74 -0.83
C ARG A 14 10.99 19.98 0.68
N TYR A 15 10.49 21.17 1.01
CA TYR A 15 10.19 21.59 2.38
C TYR A 15 8.83 22.30 2.44
N ASN A 16 8.05 22.02 3.47
CA ASN A 16 6.83 22.74 3.82
C ASN A 16 6.92 23.22 5.28
N ASP A 17 6.82 24.53 5.52
CA ASP A 17 6.97 25.13 6.87
C ASP A 17 8.20 24.62 7.64
N GLY A 18 9.35 24.56 6.95
CA GLY A 18 10.61 24.06 7.52
C GLY A 18 10.68 22.54 7.74
N ARG A 19 9.62 21.77 7.40
CA ARG A 19 9.59 20.30 7.45
C ARG A 19 10.01 19.72 6.12
N ARG A 20 10.98 18.81 6.12
CA ARG A 20 11.38 18.09 4.91
C ARG A 20 10.26 17.14 4.48
N GLN A 21 9.86 17.20 3.22
CA GLN A 21 8.81 16.32 2.71
C GLN A 21 9.37 14.94 2.36
N VAL A 22 8.69 13.91 2.86
CA VAL A 22 8.98 12.52 2.55
C VAL A 22 7.73 11.81 2.08
N VAL A 23 7.91 10.80 1.24
CA VAL A 23 6.83 10.09 0.60
C VAL A 23 7.13 8.60 0.53
N GLY A 24 6.10 7.78 0.62
CA GLY A 24 6.23 6.34 0.52
C GLY A 24 4.89 5.62 0.40
N CYS A 25 4.94 4.30 0.51
CA CYS A 25 3.77 3.45 0.41
C CYS A 25 3.59 2.58 1.65
N VAL A 26 2.36 2.19 1.95
CA VAL A 26 2.05 0.99 2.73
C VAL A 26 1.76 -0.11 1.71
N PRO A 27 2.73 -0.98 1.37
CA PRO A 27 2.53 -2.00 0.37
C PRO A 27 1.79 -3.19 0.97
N TYR A 28 0.81 -3.69 0.25
CA TYR A 28 0.02 -4.84 0.66
C TYR A 28 -0.24 -5.78 -0.53
N ARG A 29 -0.58 -7.02 -0.21
CA ARG A 29 -1.08 -8.02 -1.16
C ARG A 29 -2.17 -8.85 -0.49
N TYR A 30 -3.02 -9.48 -1.30
CA TYR A 30 -3.93 -10.50 -0.78
C TYR A 30 -3.19 -11.82 -0.57
N LYS A 31 -3.56 -12.57 0.48
CA LYS A 31 -3.02 -13.91 0.73
C LYS A 31 -3.42 -14.87 -0.38
N GLU A 32 -2.59 -15.87 -0.63
CA GLU A 32 -2.89 -16.92 -1.61
C GLU A 32 -4.24 -17.58 -1.31
N GLY A 33 -5.02 -17.83 -2.37
CA GLY A 33 -6.39 -18.36 -2.26
C GLY A 33 -7.46 -17.30 -1.91
N ILE A 34 -7.05 -16.08 -1.57
CA ILE A 34 -7.96 -14.94 -1.34
C ILE A 34 -7.79 -13.98 -2.51
N ALA A 35 -8.67 -14.09 -3.52
CA ALA A 35 -8.74 -13.07 -4.56
C ALA A 35 -9.47 -11.82 -4.03
N GLU A 36 -9.16 -10.65 -4.61
CA GLU A 36 -9.88 -9.39 -4.40
C GLU A 36 -11.40 -9.58 -4.56
N THR A 37 -11.80 -10.40 -5.53
CA THR A 37 -13.20 -10.79 -5.79
C THR A 37 -13.75 -11.81 -4.78
N SER A 38 -12.93 -12.72 -4.25
CA SER A 38 -13.37 -13.75 -3.29
C SER A 38 -13.79 -13.16 -1.94
N LEU A 39 -13.27 -11.99 -1.57
CA LEU A 39 -13.73 -11.23 -0.40
C LEU A 39 -15.20 -10.81 -0.49
N VAL A 40 -15.72 -10.70 -1.72
CA VAL A 40 -17.11 -10.31 -1.99
C VAL A 40 -18.05 -11.53 -2.03
N VAL A 41 -17.52 -12.72 -2.33
CA VAL A 41 -18.32 -13.93 -2.61
C VAL A 41 -18.54 -14.81 -1.37
N ASN A 42 -17.60 -14.84 -0.42
CA ASN A 42 -17.70 -15.70 0.78
C ASN A 42 -18.58 -15.08 1.88
N ASN A 43 -19.85 -14.85 1.59
CA ASN A 43 -20.86 -14.23 2.46
C ASN A 43 -21.38 -15.13 3.61
N ASN A 44 -20.82 -16.33 3.83
CA ASN A 44 -21.37 -17.29 4.79
C ASN A 44 -20.58 -17.41 6.11
N ASN A 45 -19.58 -16.56 6.36
CA ASN A 45 -18.86 -16.56 7.64
C ASN A 45 -18.62 -15.11 8.12
N TYR A 46 -19.27 -14.72 9.20
CA TYR A 46 -19.31 -13.34 9.75
C TYR A 46 -17.95 -12.82 10.31
N ASN A 47 -16.85 -13.51 10.05
CA ASN A 47 -15.49 -13.16 10.51
C ASN A 47 -14.57 -12.69 9.36
N ASN A 48 -15.12 -12.12 8.29
CA ASN A 48 -14.34 -11.57 7.17
C ASN A 48 -13.70 -10.22 7.55
N ASN A 49 -12.68 -10.24 8.41
CA ASN A 49 -11.88 -9.06 8.65
C ASN A 49 -10.94 -8.84 7.45
N ALA A 50 -10.93 -7.63 6.90
CA ALA A 50 -10.03 -7.25 5.80
C ALA A 50 -8.56 -7.54 6.13
N GLU A 51 -8.24 -7.52 7.42
CA GLU A 51 -6.93 -7.82 7.96
C GLU A 51 -6.48 -9.26 7.74
N ASP A 52 -7.39 -10.22 7.80
CA ASP A 52 -7.07 -11.63 7.62
C ASP A 52 -6.84 -11.97 6.16
N ALA A 53 -7.36 -11.14 5.25
CA ALA A 53 -7.26 -11.29 3.81
C ALA A 53 -5.93 -10.84 3.22
N ILE A 54 -5.18 -9.99 3.93
CA ILE A 54 -4.01 -9.30 3.39
C ILE A 54 -2.75 -9.58 4.19
N GLU A 55 -1.62 -9.39 3.51
CA GLU A 55 -0.31 -9.25 4.11
C GLU A 55 0.24 -7.85 3.81
N ILE A 56 1.02 -7.34 4.75
CA ILE A 56 1.65 -6.03 4.69
C ILE A 56 3.15 -6.24 4.50
N LEU A 57 3.74 -5.51 3.55
CA LEU A 57 5.19 -5.48 3.41
C LEU A 57 5.78 -4.42 4.34
N VAL A 58 6.77 -4.82 5.12
CA VAL A 58 7.60 -3.94 5.91
C VAL A 58 9.08 -4.17 5.62
N ILE A 59 9.91 -3.17 5.93
CA ILE A 59 11.36 -3.25 5.76
C ILE A 59 12.09 -3.03 7.08
N THR A 60 13.26 -3.65 7.21
CA THR A 60 14.17 -3.36 8.32
C THR A 60 14.73 -1.94 8.23
N PRO A 61 15.00 -1.27 9.35
CA PRO A 61 15.65 0.03 9.34
C PRO A 61 17.16 -0.13 9.08
N GLN A 62 17.77 0.81 8.35
CA GLN A 62 19.24 0.82 8.19
C GLN A 62 20.00 0.95 9.52
N ARG A 63 19.36 1.52 10.56
CA ARG A 63 19.91 1.64 11.92
C ARG A 63 19.04 0.89 12.91
N LYS A 64 19.67 0.08 13.77
CA LYS A 64 18.99 -0.69 14.82
C LYS A 64 18.14 0.21 15.75
N GLY A 65 17.10 -0.37 16.34
CA GLY A 65 16.28 0.26 17.38
C GLY A 65 14.97 0.90 16.93
N LYS A 66 14.74 1.08 15.62
CA LYS A 66 13.54 1.77 15.10
C LYS A 66 12.30 0.89 14.88
N GLY A 67 12.40 -0.41 15.12
CA GLY A 67 11.37 -1.36 14.69
C GLY A 67 11.29 -1.47 13.16
N MET A 68 10.26 -2.13 12.66
CA MET A 68 10.01 -2.23 11.22
C MET A 68 9.40 -0.93 10.69
N LEU A 69 9.61 -0.65 9.41
CA LEU A 69 9.18 0.58 8.75
C LEU A 69 8.45 0.28 7.44
N PHE A 70 7.64 1.22 6.99
CA PHE A 70 7.20 1.29 5.61
C PHE A 70 8.26 1.97 4.71
N PRO A 71 8.41 1.54 3.45
CA PRO A 71 9.35 2.12 2.52
C PRO A 71 8.97 3.56 2.19
N LYS A 72 9.95 4.47 2.27
CA LYS A 72 9.77 5.91 2.04
C LYS A 72 11.11 6.64 1.95
N GLY A 73 11.12 7.74 1.21
CA GLY A 73 12.26 8.66 1.18
C GLY A 73 11.89 10.07 0.76
N GLY A 74 12.87 10.80 0.24
CA GLY A 74 12.71 12.22 -0.05
C GLY A 74 11.84 12.44 -1.29
N TRP A 75 10.93 13.41 -1.24
CA TRP A 75 10.20 13.86 -2.42
C TRP A 75 10.91 15.06 -3.04
N GLU A 76 11.32 14.94 -4.29
CA GLU A 76 12.06 15.98 -5.00
C GLU A 76 11.17 16.86 -5.90
N THR A 77 11.68 18.03 -6.30
CA THR A 77 10.91 19.01 -7.08
C THR A 77 10.60 18.58 -8.52
N ASP A 78 11.36 17.63 -9.05
CA ASP A 78 11.34 17.15 -10.44
C ASP A 78 10.53 15.87 -10.66
N GLU A 79 9.84 15.36 -9.64
CA GLU A 79 9.01 14.15 -9.72
C GLU A 79 7.62 14.37 -9.12
N ALA A 80 6.61 13.69 -9.67
CA ALA A 80 5.29 13.65 -9.06
C ALA A 80 5.36 12.87 -7.74
N ILE A 81 4.46 13.19 -6.81
CA ILE A 81 4.46 12.58 -5.48
C ILE A 81 4.23 11.06 -5.53
N GLU A 82 3.40 10.58 -6.46
CA GLU A 82 3.14 9.14 -6.62
C GLU A 82 4.32 8.41 -7.24
N ASP A 83 4.99 9.03 -8.24
CA ASP A 83 6.20 8.49 -8.84
C ASP A 83 7.32 8.36 -7.81
N ALA A 84 7.48 9.37 -6.95
CA ALA A 84 8.39 9.33 -5.83
C ALA A 84 8.06 8.20 -4.84
N ALA A 85 6.77 8.01 -4.51
CA ALA A 85 6.33 6.92 -3.62
C ALA A 85 6.66 5.54 -4.20
N LEU A 86 6.42 5.35 -5.50
CA LEU A 86 6.72 4.12 -6.24
C LEU A 86 8.23 3.87 -6.31
N ARG A 87 9.01 4.89 -6.69
CA ARG A 87 10.48 4.82 -6.75
C ARG A 87 11.07 4.42 -5.40
N GLU A 88 10.71 5.10 -4.32
CA GLU A 88 11.20 4.80 -2.97
C GLU A 88 10.80 3.38 -2.52
N THR A 89 9.62 2.92 -2.91
CA THR A 89 9.16 1.56 -2.61
C THR A 89 9.94 0.50 -3.37
N MET A 90 10.24 0.74 -4.65
CA MET A 90 11.11 -0.14 -5.44
C MET A 90 12.55 -0.13 -4.88
N GLU A 91 13.11 1.04 -4.59
CA GLU A 91 14.46 1.19 -4.07
C GLU A 91 14.67 0.52 -2.71
N GLU A 92 13.75 0.71 -1.76
CA GLU A 92 13.91 0.21 -0.39
C GLU A 92 13.39 -1.23 -0.21
N ALA A 93 12.35 -1.64 -0.94
CA ALA A 93 11.67 -2.92 -0.74
C ALA A 93 11.67 -3.86 -1.96
N GLY A 94 12.01 -3.38 -3.16
CA GLY A 94 12.05 -4.21 -4.36
C GLY A 94 10.68 -4.75 -4.77
N VAL A 95 9.63 -3.93 -4.67
CA VAL A 95 8.28 -4.29 -5.14
C VAL A 95 7.69 -3.22 -6.05
N LEU A 96 6.92 -3.66 -7.04
CA LEU A 96 6.18 -2.83 -7.97
C LEU A 96 4.68 -3.11 -7.83
N GLY A 97 3.85 -2.12 -8.09
CA GLY A 97 2.42 -2.26 -7.89
C GLY A 97 1.62 -1.05 -8.34
N GLN A 98 0.33 -1.09 -8.04
CA GLN A 98 -0.61 -0.03 -8.38
C GLN A 98 -0.94 0.81 -7.14
N VAL A 99 -0.76 2.12 -7.26
CA VAL A 99 -1.17 3.08 -6.22
C VAL A 99 -2.71 3.12 -6.16
N GLN A 100 -3.26 2.86 -4.98
CA GLN A 100 -4.71 2.86 -4.68
C GLN A 100 -5.14 4.13 -3.95
N GLY A 101 -4.37 5.22 -4.13
CA GLY A 101 -4.64 6.55 -3.57
C GLY A 101 -3.99 6.82 -2.20
N LYS A 102 -3.89 8.11 -1.87
CA LYS A 102 -3.23 8.64 -0.67
C LYS A 102 -3.94 8.20 0.61
N LEU A 103 -3.21 7.63 1.56
CA LEU A 103 -3.70 7.21 2.88
C LEU A 103 -3.81 8.39 3.84
N GLY A 104 -2.87 9.33 3.79
CA GLY A 104 -2.88 10.48 4.66
C GLY A 104 -1.61 11.31 4.59
N THR A 105 -1.50 12.26 5.51
CA THR A 105 -0.31 13.10 5.72
C THR A 105 -0.08 13.29 7.21
N TRP A 106 1.17 13.11 7.65
CA TRP A 106 1.52 13.17 9.05
C TRP A 106 2.78 14.01 9.25
N ASN A 107 2.74 14.89 10.25
CA ASN A 107 3.92 15.62 10.71
C ASN A 107 4.59 14.85 11.83
N PHE A 108 5.90 14.60 11.71
CA PHE A 108 6.66 13.87 12.72
C PHE A 108 8.11 14.35 12.78
N ASP A 109 8.75 14.12 13.92
CA ASP A 109 10.12 14.52 14.16
C ASP A 109 11.03 13.31 14.33
N ASN A 110 12.27 13.42 13.84
CA ASN A 110 13.27 12.36 13.99
C ASN A 110 14.20 12.69 15.16
N ASN A 111 13.81 12.30 16.37
CA ASN A 111 14.50 12.64 17.62
C ASN A 111 15.76 11.79 17.92
N ASN A 112 16.44 11.26 16.91
CA ASN A 112 17.55 10.31 17.12
C ASN A 112 18.84 10.93 17.66
N ASN A 113 18.92 12.25 17.84
CA ASN A 113 20.12 12.90 18.36
C ASN A 113 19.75 14.07 19.27
N LYS A 114 19.87 13.88 20.58
CA LYS A 114 19.72 14.95 21.60
C LYS A 114 20.68 16.13 21.38
N LYS A 115 21.73 15.97 20.57
CA LYS A 115 22.76 16.98 20.24
C LYS A 115 22.53 17.73 18.91
N LYS A 116 21.56 17.34 18.09
CA LYS A 116 21.24 18.02 16.81
C LYS A 116 19.80 18.52 16.85
N LYS A 117 19.54 19.67 16.22
CA LYS A 117 18.16 20.17 16.02
C LYS A 117 17.32 19.04 15.42
N ALA A 118 16.19 18.74 16.06
CA ALA A 118 15.28 17.70 15.59
C ALA A 118 14.91 18.01 14.14
N THR A 119 15.14 17.06 13.24
CA THR A 119 14.68 17.20 11.86
C THR A 119 13.21 16.86 11.81
N SER A 120 12.40 17.84 11.42
CA SER A 120 10.97 17.71 11.25
C SER A 120 10.64 17.29 9.83
N TYR A 121 9.64 16.42 9.71
CA TYR A 121 9.17 15.85 8.45
C TYR A 121 7.68 16.02 8.29
N GLU A 122 7.25 16.12 7.04
CA GLU A 122 5.87 15.92 6.59
C GLU A 122 5.87 14.68 5.70
N GLY A 123 5.19 13.63 6.16
CA GLY A 123 5.14 12.34 5.47
C GLY A 123 3.84 12.13 4.73
N HIS A 124 3.91 11.78 3.46
CA HIS A 124 2.75 11.40 2.64
C HIS A 124 2.82 9.90 2.33
N MET A 125 1.80 9.14 2.74
CA MET A 125 1.76 7.69 2.48
C MET A 125 0.63 7.34 1.53
N PHE A 126 0.89 6.38 0.65
CA PHE A 126 -0.08 5.86 -0.33
C PHE A 126 -0.32 4.37 -0.11
N ALA A 127 -1.53 3.90 -0.43
CA ALA A 127 -1.80 2.48 -0.50
C ALA A 127 -1.16 1.93 -1.78
N LEU A 128 -0.41 0.84 -1.69
CA LEU A 128 0.19 0.20 -2.86
C LEU A 128 -0.21 -1.28 -2.91
N LEU A 129 -1.03 -1.64 -3.90
CA LEU A 129 -1.33 -3.04 -4.19
C LEU A 129 -0.17 -3.62 -4.99
N VAL A 130 0.64 -4.46 -4.34
CA VAL A 130 1.82 -5.07 -4.96
C VAL A 130 1.39 -6.07 -6.05
N LYS A 131 2.01 -5.94 -7.21
CA LYS A 131 1.81 -6.82 -8.38
C LYS A 131 3.04 -7.64 -8.71
N GLU A 132 4.22 -7.14 -8.37
CA GLU A 132 5.49 -7.80 -8.66
C GLU A 132 6.48 -7.60 -7.50
N GLN A 133 7.25 -8.64 -7.23
CA GLN A 133 8.35 -8.62 -6.27
C GLN A 133 9.64 -8.97 -7.01
N LEU A 134 10.63 -8.09 -6.92
CA LEU A 134 11.90 -8.20 -7.63
C LEU A 134 12.89 -9.09 -6.86
N ASP A 135 13.65 -9.89 -7.59
CA ASP A 135 14.73 -10.70 -7.02
C ASP A 135 15.94 -9.84 -6.63
N SER A 136 16.18 -8.76 -7.40
CA SER A 136 17.21 -7.78 -7.11
C SER A 136 16.66 -6.36 -7.05
N TRP A 137 17.09 -5.56 -6.07
CA TRP A 137 16.67 -4.18 -5.89
C TRP A 137 17.76 -3.33 -5.23
N PRO A 138 17.72 -1.99 -5.39
CA PRO A 138 18.83 -1.11 -5.04
C PRO A 138 19.31 -1.17 -3.58
N GLU A 139 18.42 -1.18 -2.58
CA GLU A 139 18.82 -1.19 -1.16
C GLU A 139 18.85 -2.59 -0.52
N MET A 140 18.83 -3.69 -1.28
CA MET A 140 18.74 -5.06 -0.69
C MET A 140 19.84 -5.39 0.33
N GLN A 141 21.01 -4.75 0.20
CA GLN A 141 22.16 -4.97 1.07
C GLN A 141 22.00 -4.24 2.42
N PHE A 142 21.09 -3.26 2.48
CA PHE A 142 20.85 -2.41 3.65
C PHE A 142 19.47 -2.64 4.28
N ARG A 143 18.54 -3.22 3.51
CA ARG A 143 17.14 -3.39 3.86
C ARG A 143 16.70 -4.82 3.56
N GLN A 144 16.00 -5.42 4.52
CA GLN A 144 15.33 -6.70 4.33
C GLN A 144 13.82 -6.47 4.31
N ARG A 145 13.14 -6.95 3.27
CA ARG A 145 11.68 -6.96 3.18
C ARG A 145 11.09 -8.16 3.91
N HIS A 146 9.94 -7.96 4.54
CA HIS A 146 9.18 -9.00 5.21
C HIS A 146 7.70 -8.81 4.91
N TRP A 147 7.04 -9.88 4.47
CA TRP A 147 5.59 -9.97 4.42
C TRP A 147 5.09 -10.49 5.76
N ILE A 148 4.22 -9.73 6.40
CA ILE A 148 3.68 -10.06 7.72
C ILE A 148 2.18 -9.74 7.77
N SER A 149 1.47 -10.33 8.72
CA SER A 149 0.06 -10.00 8.96
C SER A 149 -0.12 -8.56 9.42
N VAL A 150 -1.35 -8.03 9.31
CA VAL A 150 -1.68 -6.69 9.85
C VAL A 150 -1.39 -6.61 11.35
N GLY A 151 -1.75 -7.65 12.11
CA GLY A 151 -1.48 -7.72 13.56
C GLY A 151 0.01 -7.64 13.89
N GLU A 152 0.84 -8.37 13.16
CA GLU A 152 2.29 -8.28 13.30
C GLU A 152 2.83 -6.91 12.91
N ALA A 153 2.32 -6.30 11.84
CA ALA A 153 2.74 -4.97 11.40
C ALA A 153 2.44 -3.89 12.47
N ARG A 154 1.29 -3.97 13.15
CA ARG A 154 0.93 -3.10 14.28
C ARG A 154 1.93 -3.21 15.44
N ASN A 155 2.44 -4.41 15.70
CA ASN A 155 3.41 -4.66 16.77
C ASN A 155 4.83 -4.27 16.37
N ALA A 156 5.21 -4.52 15.11
CA ALA A 156 6.56 -4.33 14.60
C ALA A 156 6.87 -2.85 14.30
N CYS A 157 5.89 -2.07 13.84
CA CYS A 157 6.03 -0.64 13.59
C CYS A 157 6.00 0.14 14.91
N LYS A 158 7.09 0.83 15.27
CA LYS A 158 7.16 1.58 16.54
C LYS A 158 6.68 3.03 16.44
N GLN A 159 6.69 3.60 15.24
CA GLN A 159 6.33 5.00 15.02
C GLN A 159 4.80 5.14 14.99
N TRP A 160 4.24 6.01 15.84
CA TRP A 160 2.79 6.20 15.94
C TRP A 160 2.15 6.53 14.59
N TRP A 161 2.76 7.41 13.81
CA TRP A 161 2.20 7.86 12.53
C TRP A 161 2.21 6.77 11.46
N MET A 162 3.15 5.81 11.54
CA MET A 162 3.13 4.63 10.67
C MET A 162 2.00 3.69 11.06
N LYS A 163 1.71 3.53 12.35
CA LYS A 163 0.53 2.78 12.80
C LYS A 163 -0.75 3.42 12.27
N GLU A 164 -0.88 4.74 12.37
CA GLU A 164 -2.01 5.48 11.79
C GLU A 164 -2.14 5.28 10.26
N ALA A 165 -1.02 5.25 9.52
CA ALA A 165 -1.03 4.96 8.09
C ALA A 165 -1.51 3.52 7.80
N LEU A 166 -1.10 2.55 8.61
CA LEU A 166 -1.58 1.16 8.53
C LEU A 166 -3.09 1.09 8.81
N GLU A 167 -3.57 1.72 9.89
CA GLU A 167 -5.00 1.74 10.20
C GLU A 167 -5.81 2.42 9.10
N SER A 168 -5.27 3.48 8.48
CA SER A 168 -5.92 4.15 7.34
C SER A 168 -6.11 3.19 6.17
N LEU A 169 -5.13 2.32 5.89
CA LEU A 169 -5.24 1.29 4.86
C LEU A 169 -6.29 0.24 5.24
N VAL A 170 -6.18 -0.32 6.43
CA VAL A 170 -7.09 -1.38 6.91
C VAL A 170 -8.54 -0.89 6.91
N ASN A 171 -8.78 0.33 7.38
CA ASN A 171 -10.10 0.94 7.39
C ASN A 171 -10.65 1.16 5.98
N ARG A 172 -9.81 1.57 5.02
CA ARG A 172 -10.21 1.72 3.62
C ARG A 172 -10.65 0.37 3.04
N LEU A 173 -9.80 -0.64 3.13
CA LEU A 173 -10.07 -1.97 2.59
C LEU A 173 -11.32 -2.59 3.26
N SER A 174 -11.47 -2.41 4.57
CA SER A 174 -12.66 -2.86 5.31
C SER A 174 -13.95 -2.20 4.81
N LYS A 175 -13.91 -0.90 4.49
CA LYS A 175 -15.07 -0.19 3.92
C LYS A 175 -15.39 -0.65 2.50
N GLU A 176 -14.37 -0.87 1.68
CA GLU A 176 -14.53 -1.36 0.30
C GLU A 176 -15.17 -2.76 0.29
N ILE A 177 -14.70 -3.68 1.14
CA ILE A 177 -15.29 -5.01 1.30
C ILE A 177 -16.74 -4.91 1.77
N LYS A 178 -17.01 -4.11 2.82
CA LYS A 178 -18.40 -3.90 3.30
C LYS A 178 -19.30 -3.36 2.20
N LYS A 179 -18.85 -2.36 1.44
CA LYS A 179 -19.61 -1.77 0.33
C LYS A 179 -19.91 -2.81 -0.75
N ALA A 180 -18.93 -3.62 -1.13
CA ALA A 180 -19.09 -4.68 -2.11
C ALA A 180 -20.10 -5.74 -1.64
N ILE A 181 -20.04 -6.14 -0.37
CA ILE A 181 -20.99 -7.08 0.25
C ILE A 181 -22.42 -6.51 0.25
N TYR A 182 -22.62 -5.26 0.66
CA TYR A 182 -23.93 -4.63 0.64
C TYR A 182 -24.51 -4.55 -0.78
N SER A 183 -23.66 -4.21 -1.76
CA SER A 183 -24.09 -4.13 -3.16
C SER A 183 -24.45 -5.49 -3.75
N SER A 184 -23.72 -6.56 -3.41
CA SER A 184 -24.04 -7.91 -3.88
C SER A 184 -25.32 -8.46 -3.25
N HIS A 185 -25.55 -8.23 -1.95
CA HIS A 185 -26.79 -8.62 -1.28
C HIS A 185 -28.03 -7.91 -1.86
N PHE A 186 -27.91 -6.63 -2.22
CA PHE A 186 -28.99 -5.90 -2.86
C PHE A 186 -29.30 -6.44 -4.27
N ALA A 187 -28.27 -6.71 -5.07
CA ALA A 187 -28.42 -7.29 -6.40
C ALA A 187 -29.10 -8.67 -6.36
N THR A 188 -28.75 -9.53 -5.38
CA THR A 188 -29.37 -10.85 -5.21
C THR A 188 -30.82 -10.75 -4.73
N ARG A 189 -31.18 -9.76 -3.91
CA ARG A 189 -32.56 -9.55 -3.41
C ARG A 189 -33.51 -8.95 -4.44
N CYS A 190 -33.02 -8.16 -5.41
CA CYS A 190 -33.87 -7.55 -6.43
C CYS A 190 -34.25 -8.49 -7.58
N GLY A 191 -33.81 -9.76 -7.59
CA GLY A 191 -34.28 -10.75 -8.56
C GLY A 191 -34.05 -10.33 -10.02
N ALA A 192 -32.96 -9.62 -10.33
CA ALA A 192 -32.60 -9.28 -11.70
C ALA A 192 -32.23 -10.57 -12.45
N GLN A 193 -33.24 -11.24 -13.03
CA GLN A 193 -33.03 -12.23 -14.07
C GLN A 193 -32.35 -11.54 -15.25
N ILE A 194 -31.12 -11.96 -15.55
CA ILE A 194 -30.48 -11.68 -16.82
C ILE A 194 -31.39 -12.31 -17.87
N LEU A 195 -32.21 -11.50 -18.54
CA LEU A 195 -33.01 -11.96 -19.67
C LEU A 195 -32.05 -12.59 -20.69
N PRO A 196 -32.30 -13.83 -21.15
CA PRO A 196 -31.50 -14.39 -22.21
C PRO A 196 -31.59 -13.49 -23.45
N PRO A 197 -30.50 -13.35 -24.22
CA PRO A 197 -30.53 -12.57 -25.45
C PRO A 197 -31.64 -13.11 -26.36
N PRO A 198 -32.38 -12.24 -27.08
CA PRO A 198 -33.45 -12.67 -27.96
C PRO A 198 -32.91 -13.64 -29.00
N ALA A 199 -33.58 -14.79 -29.14
CA ALA A 199 -33.25 -15.77 -30.15
C ALA A 199 -33.28 -15.10 -31.53
N MET A 200 -32.16 -15.12 -32.25
CA MET A 200 -32.12 -14.75 -33.65
C MET A 200 -33.05 -15.69 -34.40
N GLY A 201 -34.15 -15.13 -34.92
CA GLY A 201 -35.06 -15.83 -35.80
C GLY A 201 -34.31 -16.36 -37.01
N SER A 202 -34.49 -17.64 -37.28
CA SER A 202 -34.17 -18.28 -38.55
C SER A 202 -34.86 -17.53 -39.68
N ALA A 203 -34.08 -16.91 -40.56
CA ALA A 203 -34.54 -16.52 -41.87
C ALA A 203 -34.76 -17.80 -42.68
N GLU A 204 -36.02 -18.18 -42.81
CA GLU A 204 -36.49 -19.18 -43.77
C GLU A 204 -36.63 -18.52 -45.15
N GLU A 205 -36.36 -19.32 -46.17
CA GLU A 205 -36.28 -18.97 -47.60
C GLU A 205 -37.52 -18.27 -48.16
N ALA A 206 -37.28 -17.33 -49.08
CA ALA A 206 -38.04 -17.14 -50.31
C ALA A 206 -37.15 -16.46 -51.37
#